data_AF-A0A1Q7Q0T2-F1
#
_entry.id   AF-A0A1Q7Q0T2-F1
#
_cell.length_a   1.000
_cell.length_b   1.000
_cell.length_c   1.000
_cell.angle_alpha   90.00
_cell.angle_beta   90.00
_cell.angle_gamma   90.00
#
_symmetry.space_group_name_H-M   'P 1'
#
loop_
_entity.id
_entity.type
_entity.pdbx_description
1 polymer ?
#
loop_
_entity_poly.entity_id
_entity_poly.type
_entity_poly.pdbx_seq_one_letter_code
_entity_poly.pdbx_strand_id
1 'polypeptide(L)'
;MPDRDEPQADAAPATKDALRRAVELAQSAFKDWINAASRVNDIGWLLANAIGGSHAEIARLLQARDEAQAEADRLRTAYEAARREVDTLAREQAPDTA
;
A
#
# COMPACT_ATOMS: atom_id res chain seq x y z
N MET A 1 8.44 -21.82 46.82
CA MET A 1 7.43 -21.03 46.11
C MET A 1 8.17 -20.32 44.99
N PRO A 2 7.98 -20.67 43.71
CA PRO A 2 8.72 -20.04 42.63
C PRO A 2 8.14 -18.66 42.32
N ASP A 3 9.04 -17.68 42.21
CA ASP A 3 8.79 -16.35 41.64
C ASP A 3 8.14 -16.49 40.26
N ARG A 4 6.99 -15.82 40.07
CA ARG A 4 6.43 -15.59 38.75
C ARG A 4 7.09 -14.33 38.20
N ASP A 5 8.08 -14.52 37.34
CA ASP A 5 8.47 -13.53 36.34
C ASP A 5 7.24 -13.26 35.45
N GLU A 6 6.55 -12.14 35.67
CA GLU A 6 5.54 -11.62 34.74
C GLU A 6 6.16 -10.53 33.84
N PRO A 7 6.61 -10.85 32.61
CA PRO A 7 6.92 -9.85 31.59
C PRO A 7 5.70 -9.55 30.69
N GLN A 8 4.47 -9.70 31.18
CA GLN A 8 3.27 -9.57 30.34
C GLN A 8 2.82 -8.10 30.12
N ALA A 9 3.27 -7.17 30.97
CA ALA A 9 2.89 -5.76 30.89
C ALA A 9 3.59 -4.97 29.75
N ASP A 10 4.81 -5.37 29.36
CA ASP A 10 5.59 -4.69 28.30
C ASP A 10 5.21 -5.13 26.88
N ALA A 11 4.58 -6.31 26.73
CA ALA A 11 4.20 -6.84 25.41
C ALA A 11 2.99 -6.10 24.80
N ALA A 12 2.00 -5.72 25.61
CA ALA A 12 0.79 -5.03 25.15
C ALA A 12 1.04 -3.64 24.51
N PRO A 13 1.88 -2.74 25.09
CA PRO A 13 2.22 -1.48 24.44
C PRO A 13 3.06 -1.68 23.17
N ALA A 14 4.01 -2.63 23.18
CA ALA A 14 4.82 -2.95 22.02
C ALA A 14 3.99 -3.44 20.81
N THR A 15 2.98 -4.28 21.05
CA THR A 15 2.08 -4.77 19.99
C THR A 15 1.19 -3.65 19.45
N LYS A 16 0.69 -2.74 20.30
CA LYS A 16 -0.10 -1.55 19.87
C LYS A 16 0.72 -0.60 18.99
N ASP A 17 1.98 -0.35 19.36
CA ASP A 17 2.89 0.46 18.57
C ASP A 17 3.23 -0.21 17.22
N ALA A 18 3.37 -1.53 17.20
CA ALA A 18 3.57 -2.29 15.96
C ALA A 18 2.37 -2.17 15.01
N LEU A 19 1.14 -2.29 15.52
CA LEU A 19 -0.08 -2.11 14.72
C LEU A 19 -0.19 -0.68 14.18
N ARG A 20 0.10 0.33 15.01
CA ARG A 20 0.09 1.73 14.58
C ARG A 20 1.05 1.96 13.40
N ARG A 21 2.28 1.47 13.51
CA ARG A 21 3.28 1.57 12.44
C ARG A 21 2.83 0.83 11.17
N ALA A 22 2.26 -0.36 11.30
CA ALA A 22 1.74 -1.11 10.16
C ALA A 22 0.60 -0.36 9.45
N VAL A 23 -0.30 0.29 10.21
CA VAL A 23 -1.38 1.12 9.66
C VAL A 23 -0.84 2.34 8.92
N GLU A 24 0.15 3.03 9.50
CA GLU A 24 0.80 4.19 8.86
C GLU A 24 1.48 3.79 7.54
N LEU A 25 2.17 2.65 7.51
CA LEU A 25 2.78 2.09 6.30
C LEU A 25 1.73 1.75 5.24
N ALA A 26 0.63 1.08 5.63
CA ALA A 26 -0.46 0.76 4.72
C ALA A 26 -1.13 2.00 4.14
N GLN A 27 -1.32 3.06 4.95
CA GLN A 27 -1.85 4.34 4.48
C GLN A 27 -0.91 5.04 3.51
N SER A 28 0.41 5.00 3.73
CA SER A 28 1.38 5.54 2.79
C SER A 28 1.34 4.77 1.46
N ALA A 29 1.41 3.44 1.51
CA ALA A 29 1.36 2.59 0.32
C ALA A 29 0.07 2.79 -0.48
N PHE A 30 -1.06 3.02 0.19
CA PHE A 30 -2.33 3.36 -0.45
C PHE A 30 -2.25 4.70 -1.20
N LYS A 31 -1.68 5.74 -0.59
CA LYS A 31 -1.51 7.04 -1.24
C LYS A 31 -0.61 6.93 -2.48
N ASP A 32 0.48 6.19 -2.38
CA ASP A 32 1.41 5.98 -3.49
C ASP A 32 0.71 5.25 -4.64
N TRP A 33 -0.07 4.21 -4.33
CA TRP A 33 -0.88 3.51 -5.32
C TRP A 33 -1.88 4.43 -6.03
N ILE A 34 -2.63 5.25 -5.29
CA ILE A 34 -3.60 6.20 -5.88
C ILE A 34 -2.89 7.21 -6.79
N ASN A 35 -1.73 7.73 -6.38
CA ASN A 35 -0.94 8.65 -7.20
C ASN A 35 -0.49 7.99 -8.52
N ALA A 36 -0.03 6.74 -8.46
CA ALA A 36 0.36 5.99 -9.66
C ALA A 36 -0.84 5.72 -10.58
N ALA A 37 -1.99 5.33 -10.02
CA ALA A 37 -3.23 5.12 -10.78
C ALA A 37 -3.72 6.43 -11.45
N SER A 38 -3.60 7.57 -10.78
CA SER A 38 -3.93 8.87 -11.36
C SER A 38 -3.04 9.20 -12.56
N ARG A 39 -1.73 8.91 -12.47
CA ARG A 39 -0.80 9.12 -13.61
C ARG A 39 -1.19 8.28 -14.84
N VAL A 40 -1.60 7.02 -14.64
CA VAL A 40 -2.10 6.18 -15.74
C VAL A 40 -3.31 6.82 -16.41
N ASN A 41 -4.24 7.33 -15.60
CA ASN A 41 -5.44 8.00 -16.10
C ASN A 41 -5.10 9.29 -16.89
N ASP A 42 -4.19 10.12 -16.37
CA ASP A 42 -3.75 11.35 -17.02
C ASP A 42 -3.09 11.07 -18.39
N ILE A 43 -2.22 10.06 -18.45
CA ILE A 43 -1.58 9.64 -19.72
C ILE A 43 -2.64 9.07 -20.68
N GLY A 44 -3.61 8.32 -20.17
CA GLY A 44 -4.75 7.83 -20.97
C GLY A 44 -5.56 8.97 -21.59
N TRP A 45 -5.80 10.04 -20.83
CA TRP A 45 -6.46 11.24 -21.33
C TRP A 45 -5.63 11.95 -22.41
N LEU A 46 -4.30 12.07 -22.23
CA LEU A 46 -3.41 12.63 -23.24
C LEU A 46 -3.43 11.81 -24.54
N LEU A 47 -3.40 10.48 -24.44
CA LEU A 47 -3.49 9.58 -25.59
C LEU A 47 -4.81 9.75 -26.35
N ALA A 48 -5.94 9.86 -25.64
CA ALA A 48 -7.24 10.07 -26.25
C ALA A 48 -7.35 11.42 -26.99
N ASN A 49 -6.61 12.44 -26.53
CA ASN A 49 -6.61 13.79 -27.11
C ASN A 49 -5.45 14.07 -28.07
N ALA A 50 -4.55 13.11 -28.32
CA ALA A 50 -3.40 13.25 -29.21
C ALA A 50 -3.77 13.27 -30.71
N ILE A 51 -4.94 13.81 -31.07
CA ILE A 51 -5.44 13.90 -32.45
C ILE A 51 -4.46 14.76 -33.27
N GLY A 52 -3.83 14.14 -34.28
CA GLY A 52 -2.82 14.79 -35.12
C GLY A 52 -1.38 14.74 -34.59
N GLY A 53 -1.14 14.08 -33.46
CA GLY A 53 0.20 13.83 -32.93
C GLY A 53 1.02 12.89 -33.81
N SER A 54 2.35 13.00 -33.73
CA SER A 54 3.23 12.08 -34.46
C SER A 54 3.15 10.65 -33.89
N HIS A 55 3.36 9.64 -34.74
CA HIS A 55 3.41 8.24 -34.29
C HIS A 55 4.45 8.02 -33.18
N ALA A 56 5.57 8.77 -33.21
CA ALA A 56 6.60 8.70 -32.18
C ALA A 56 6.12 9.25 -30.82
N GLU A 57 5.26 10.27 -30.82
CA GLU A 57 4.73 10.87 -29.60
C GLU A 57 3.64 9.99 -28.97
N ILE A 58 2.76 9.41 -29.79
CA ILE A 58 1.79 8.41 -29.34
C ILE A 58 2.52 7.18 -28.77
N ALA A 59 3.58 6.69 -29.44
CA ALA A 59 4.37 5.57 -28.95
C ALA A 59 5.04 5.86 -27.59
N ARG A 60 5.59 7.06 -27.38
CA ARG A 60 6.14 7.48 -26.09
C ARG A 60 5.08 7.54 -24.99
N LEU A 61 3.91 8.07 -25.29
CA LEU A 61 2.81 8.14 -24.32
C LEU A 61 2.29 6.74 -23.96
N LEU A 62 2.21 5.82 -24.92
CA LEU A 62 1.85 4.42 -24.65
C LEU A 62 2.88 3.75 -23.74
N GLN A 63 4.17 3.92 -24.03
CA GLN A 63 5.23 3.39 -23.17
C GLN A 63 5.15 3.97 -21.75
N ALA A 64 4.96 5.29 -21.62
CA ALA A 64 4.81 5.92 -20.32
C ALA A 64 3.58 5.42 -19.55
N ARG A 65 2.47 5.14 -20.26
CA ARG A 65 1.26 4.55 -19.68
C ARG A 65 1.54 3.16 -19.14
N ASP A 66 2.22 2.32 -19.92
CA ASP A 66 2.51 0.93 -19.54
C ASP A 66 3.46 0.87 -18.34
N GLU A 67 4.47 1.74 -18.30
CA GLU A 67 5.37 1.89 -17.15
C GLU A 67 4.61 2.35 -15.89
N ALA A 68 3.75 3.36 -16.02
CA ALA A 68 2.91 3.84 -14.92
C ALA A 68 1.92 2.77 -14.43
N GLN A 69 1.38 1.97 -15.34
CA GLN A 69 0.47 0.87 -15.03
C GLN A 69 1.20 -0.23 -14.25
N ALA A 70 2.38 -0.62 -14.71
CA ALA A 70 3.21 -1.61 -14.02
C ALA A 70 3.57 -1.13 -12.59
N GLU A 71 3.85 0.16 -12.42
CA GLU A 71 4.11 0.73 -11.09
C GLU A 71 2.87 0.74 -10.20
N ALA A 72 1.71 1.11 -10.74
CA ALA A 72 0.45 1.04 -10.01
C ALA A 72 0.12 -0.39 -9.56
N ASP A 73 0.38 -1.40 -10.40
CA ASP A 73 0.16 -2.81 -10.05
C ASP A 73 1.13 -3.31 -8.95
N ARG A 74 2.39 -2.86 -8.97
CA ARG A 74 3.36 -3.13 -7.89
C ARG A 74 2.92 -2.52 -6.57
N LEU A 75 2.54 -1.23 -6.59
CA LEU A 75 2.09 -0.51 -5.40
C LEU A 75 0.78 -1.08 -4.85
N ARG A 76 -0.14 -1.52 -5.71
CA ARG A 76 -1.34 -2.26 -5.28
C ARG A 76 -0.97 -3.53 -4.53
N THR A 77 -0.03 -4.32 -5.07
CA THR A 77 0.43 -5.57 -4.44
C THR A 77 1.06 -5.29 -3.07
N ALA A 78 1.90 -4.25 -2.98
CA ALA A 78 2.51 -3.83 -1.71
C ALA A 78 1.47 -3.36 -0.68
N TYR A 79 0.47 -2.58 -1.11
CA TYR A 79 -0.64 -2.16 -0.27
C TYR A 79 -1.46 -3.35 0.24
N GLU A 80 -1.79 -4.32 -0.61
CA GLU A 80 -2.52 -5.53 -0.20
C GLU A 80 -1.73 -6.37 0.80
N ALA A 81 -0.40 -6.47 0.64
CA ALA A 81 0.46 -7.14 1.61
C ALA A 81 0.45 -6.42 2.96
N ALA A 82 0.69 -5.11 2.97
CA ALA A 82 0.67 -4.28 4.18
C ALA A 82 -0.70 -4.35 4.89
N ARG A 83 -1.79 -4.35 4.12
CA ARG A 83 -3.14 -4.51 4.67
C ARG A 83 -3.34 -5.86 5.36
N ARG A 84 -2.86 -6.95 4.77
CA ARG A 84 -2.94 -8.29 5.41
C ARG A 84 -2.14 -8.36 6.70
N GLU A 85 -0.99 -7.70 6.76
CA GLU A 85 -0.19 -7.59 7.98
C GLU A 85 -0.96 -6.83 9.07
N VAL A 86 -1.56 -5.68 8.74
CA VAL A 86 -2.43 -4.92 9.65
C VAL A 86 -3.59 -5.79 10.16
N ASP A 87 -4.30 -6.48 9.26
CA ASP A 87 -5.43 -7.35 9.62
C ASP A 87 -5.01 -8.53 10.51
N THR A 88 -3.77 -8.99 10.40
CA THR A 88 -3.21 -10.08 11.22
C THR A 88 -2.86 -9.56 12.61
N LEU A 89 -2.11 -8.45 12.68
CA LEU A 89 -1.77 -7.79 13.95
C LEU A 89 -3.03 -7.34 14.71
N ALA A 90 -4.07 -6.88 14.03
CA ALA A 90 -5.34 -6.51 14.65
C ALA A 90 -6.05 -7.71 15.29
N ARG A 91 -6.01 -8.89 14.64
CA ARG A 91 -6.57 -10.14 15.18
C ARG A 91 -5.77 -10.66 16.37
N GLU A 92 -4.44 -10.53 16.34
CA GLU A 92 -3.55 -10.90 17.44
C GLU A 92 -3.64 -9.96 18.66
N GLN A 93 -4.21 -8.77 18.51
CA GLN A 93 -4.56 -7.88 19.63
C GLN A 93 -5.96 -8.12 20.21
N ALA A 94 -6.80 -8.89 19.53
CA ALA A 94 -8.14 -9.25 19.99
C ALA A 94 -8.27 -10.61 20.73
N PRO A 95 -7.22 -11.42 21.05
CA PRO A 95 -7.43 -12.64 21.80
C PRO A 95 -7.72 -12.30 23.28
N ASP A 96 -8.76 -12.91 23.82
CA ASP A 96 -9.30 -12.84 25.20
C ASP A 96 -10.15 -11.63 25.59
N THR A 97 -11.36 -11.58 25.01
CA THR A 97 -12.57 -11.14 25.72
C THR A 97 -13.67 -12.21 25.64
N ALA A 98 -13.35 -13.46 26.01
CA ALA A 98 -14.31 -14.55 26.15
C ALA A 98 -14.21 -15.19 27.54
#